data_AF-A0A8K0V8J9-F1
#
_entry.id   AF-A0A8K0V8J9-F1
#
_cell.length_a   1.000
_cell.length_b   1.000
_cell.length_c   1.000
_cell.angle_alpha   90.00
_cell.angle_beta   90.00
_cell.angle_gamma   90.00
#
_symmetry.space_group_name_H-M   'P 1'
#
loop_
_entity.id
_entity.type
_entity.pdbx_description
1 polymer ?
#
loop_
_entity_poly.entity_id
_entity_poly.type
_entity_poly.pdbx_seq_one_letter_code
_entity_poly.pdbx_strand_id
1 'polypeptide(L)'
;MKEEEIEDSSAPLIEHLAELRNRLIKAVLAFIVGIVLVFVVAEPILQFLLQPIEATLRDLGDPSPTMQYTSPQEYLFTLFRISMVFGFALAFPVIGFQLWRFVAPGLYRTEKNAFLPFLVASPLMFLLGASFAHFVVTPLAMAFFLGFVDVSSIFATLVGQVTEGAPMDATVPATQEGIRITFFGKVNESLDITLKFIMAFGLCFQLPVLLTLMGKAGLVSSAGLGAVRKYAMVGILLLAAIVTPPDVITQLILFSVVYGLYEISILLVRMVEKRREADLRAQGLWVDDSEFEEDDTGEDTPTKT
;
A
#
# COMPACT_ATOMS: atom_id res chain seq x y z
N MET A 1 46.04 -11.55 -17.17
CA MET A 1 44.86 -12.45 -17.15
C MET A 1 43.88 -12.18 -16.01
N LYS A 2 44.29 -11.74 -14.80
CA LYS A 2 43.34 -11.33 -13.74
C LYS A 2 42.82 -9.87 -13.85
N GLU A 3 43.54 -8.97 -14.52
CA GLU A 3 43.11 -7.57 -14.67
C GLU A 3 42.10 -7.37 -15.82
N GLU A 4 42.25 -8.11 -16.93
CA GLU A 4 41.32 -8.03 -18.08
C GLU A 4 39.93 -8.61 -17.75
N GLU A 5 39.82 -9.65 -16.91
CA GLU A 5 38.52 -10.16 -16.43
C GLU A 5 37.81 -9.19 -15.46
N ILE A 6 38.56 -8.31 -14.78
CA ILE A 6 37.99 -7.31 -13.86
C ILE A 6 37.53 -6.06 -14.64
N GLU A 7 38.25 -5.64 -15.68
CA GLU A 7 37.81 -4.55 -16.57
C GLU A 7 36.57 -4.93 -17.40
N ASP A 8 36.47 -6.17 -17.89
CA ASP A 8 35.33 -6.65 -18.68
C ASP A 8 34.04 -6.82 -17.85
N SER A 9 34.15 -7.02 -16.53
CA SER A 9 33.01 -6.99 -15.59
C SER A 9 32.62 -5.56 -15.16
N SER A 10 33.57 -4.63 -15.19
CA SER A 10 33.37 -3.22 -14.80
C SER A 10 32.65 -2.41 -15.89
N ALA A 11 32.93 -2.68 -17.17
CA ALA A 11 32.23 -2.05 -18.30
C ALA A 11 30.70 -2.28 -18.33
N PRO A 12 30.17 -3.50 -18.15
CA PRO A 12 28.72 -3.75 -18.15
C PRO A 12 28.01 -3.20 -16.91
N LEU A 13 28.68 -3.10 -15.76
CA LEU A 13 28.12 -2.48 -14.55
C LEU A 13 27.98 -0.97 -14.70
N ILE A 14 28.97 -0.28 -15.28
CA ILE A 14 28.89 1.16 -15.55
C ILE A 14 27.77 1.48 -16.54
N GLU A 15 27.58 0.62 -17.55
CA GLU A 15 26.48 0.76 -18.51
C GLU A 15 25.10 0.57 -17.86
N HIS A 16 24.94 -0.44 -16.99
CA HIS A 16 23.69 -0.66 -16.25
C HIS A 16 23.36 0.48 -15.26
N LEU A 17 24.38 1.02 -14.59
CA LEU A 17 24.23 2.19 -13.70
C LEU A 17 23.88 3.47 -14.47
N ALA A 18 24.47 3.68 -15.65
CA ALA A 18 24.13 4.80 -16.51
C ALA A 18 22.67 4.71 -17.02
N GLU A 19 22.20 3.49 -17.31
CA GLU A 19 20.83 3.22 -17.71
C GLU A 19 19.83 3.48 -16.57
N LEU A 20 20.16 3.04 -15.34
CA LEU A 20 19.37 3.30 -14.13
C LEU A 20 19.19 4.80 -13.90
N ARG A 21 20.28 5.58 -13.95
CA ARG A 21 20.25 7.04 -13.74
C ARG A 21 19.30 7.71 -14.72
N ASN A 22 19.42 7.42 -16.01
CA ASN A 22 18.59 8.06 -17.03
C ASN A 22 17.10 7.73 -16.87
N ARG A 23 16.79 6.49 -16.45
CA ARG A 23 15.41 6.07 -16.16
C ARG A 23 14.87 6.73 -14.90
N LEU A 24 15.68 6.82 -13.85
CA LEU A 24 15.34 7.49 -12.61
C LEU A 24 15.04 8.97 -12.86
N ILE A 25 15.85 9.67 -13.66
CA ILE A 25 15.61 11.07 -14.04
C ILE A 25 14.27 11.22 -14.75
N LYS A 26 13.93 10.33 -15.69
CA LYS A 26 12.62 10.37 -16.39
C LYS A 26 11.46 10.10 -15.45
N ALA A 27 11.61 9.16 -14.50
CA ALA A 27 10.60 8.88 -13.49
C ALA A 27 10.38 10.07 -12.54
N VAL A 28 11.47 10.71 -12.11
CA VAL A 28 11.42 11.94 -11.28
C VAL A 28 10.80 13.09 -12.05
N LEU A 29 11.15 13.28 -13.32
CA LEU A 29 10.55 14.34 -14.15
C LEU A 29 9.05 14.10 -14.37
N ALA A 30 8.63 12.87 -14.63
CA ALA A 30 7.22 12.51 -14.71
C ALA A 30 6.48 12.78 -13.39
N PHE A 31 7.12 12.49 -12.25
CA PHE A 31 6.58 12.79 -10.94
C PHE A 31 6.42 14.31 -10.72
N ILE A 32 7.43 15.12 -11.06
CA ILE A 32 7.35 16.59 -10.98
C ILE A 32 6.22 17.13 -11.87
N VAL A 33 6.09 16.63 -13.11
CA VAL A 33 4.99 17.01 -13.99
C VAL A 33 3.64 16.62 -13.38
N GLY A 34 3.54 15.43 -12.78
CA GLY A 34 2.34 14.99 -12.06
C GLY A 34 1.98 15.93 -10.91
N ILE A 35 2.96 16.34 -10.10
CA ILE A 35 2.76 17.33 -9.01
C ILE A 35 2.21 18.63 -9.58
N VAL A 36 2.83 19.18 -10.64
CA VAL A 36 2.41 20.46 -11.23
C VAL A 36 0.99 20.38 -11.78
N LEU A 37 0.63 19.29 -12.46
CA LEU A 37 -0.72 19.09 -12.99
C LEU A 37 -1.77 18.99 -11.88
N VAL A 38 -1.47 18.23 -10.83
CA VAL A 38 -2.38 18.07 -9.69
C VAL A 38 -2.48 19.34 -8.86
N PHE A 39 -1.41 20.12 -8.76
CA PHE A 39 -1.40 21.40 -8.03
C PHE A 39 -2.44 22.38 -8.57
N VAL A 40 -2.66 22.40 -9.89
CA VAL A 40 -3.71 23.23 -10.53
C VAL A 40 -5.12 22.84 -10.09
N VAL A 41 -5.35 21.57 -9.73
CA VAL A 41 -6.64 21.01 -9.31
C VAL A 41 -6.66 20.56 -7.85
N ALA A 42 -5.70 21.02 -7.05
CA ALA A 42 -5.52 20.56 -5.67
C ALA A 42 -6.66 21.03 -4.75
N GLU A 43 -7.27 22.19 -5.02
CA GLU A 43 -8.41 22.71 -4.26
C GLU A 43 -9.67 21.82 -4.36
N PRO A 44 -10.13 21.41 -5.56
CA PRO A 44 -11.19 20.41 -5.69
C PRO A 44 -10.88 19.09 -4.98
N ILE A 45 -9.64 18.61 -5.07
CA ILE A 45 -9.22 17.38 -4.39
C ILE A 45 -9.27 17.56 -2.87
N LEU A 46 -8.83 18.71 -2.36
CA LEU A 46 -8.93 19.07 -0.95
C LEU A 46 -10.38 19.00 -0.48
N GLN A 47 -11.32 19.64 -1.19
CA GLN A 47 -12.74 19.62 -0.84
C GLN A 47 -13.29 18.18 -0.83
N PHE A 48 -12.92 17.38 -1.82
CA PHE A 48 -13.28 15.96 -1.87
C PHE A 48 -12.75 15.20 -0.64
N LEU A 49 -11.48 15.40 -0.26
CA LEU A 49 -10.89 14.75 0.91
C LEU A 49 -11.55 15.14 2.23
N LEU A 50 -12.08 16.35 2.34
CA LEU A 50 -12.75 16.83 3.54
C LEU A 50 -14.20 16.34 3.67
N GLN A 51 -14.81 15.86 2.59
CA GLN A 51 -16.22 15.47 2.57
C GLN A 51 -16.58 14.37 3.60
N PRO A 52 -15.81 13.26 3.77
CA PRO A 52 -16.13 12.26 4.79
C PRO A 52 -16.03 12.84 6.21
N ILE A 53 -15.08 13.74 6.43
CA ILE A 53 -14.85 14.38 7.73
C ILE A 53 -16.04 15.29 8.03
N GLU A 54 -16.45 16.11 7.06
CA GLU A 54 -17.64 16.95 7.17
C GLU A 54 -18.89 16.13 7.50
N ALA A 55 -19.11 15.01 6.79
CA ALA A 55 -20.25 14.13 7.06
C ALA A 55 -20.26 13.60 8.49
N THR A 56 -19.11 13.11 8.99
CA THR A 56 -19.02 12.60 10.37
C THR A 56 -19.26 13.69 11.42
N LEU A 57 -18.83 14.93 11.17
CA LEU A 57 -19.07 16.06 12.08
C LEU A 57 -20.54 16.51 12.07
N ARG A 58 -21.20 16.44 10.91
CA ARG A 58 -22.64 16.71 10.80
C ARG A 58 -23.47 15.66 11.54
N ASP A 59 -23.10 14.39 11.44
CA ASP A 59 -23.77 13.30 12.14
C ASP A 59 -23.68 13.44 13.67
N LEU A 60 -22.62 14.08 14.17
CA LEU A 60 -22.43 14.41 15.59
C LEU A 60 -23.25 15.63 16.07
N GLY A 61 -24.04 16.25 15.19
CA GLY A 61 -24.91 17.37 15.55
C GLY A 61 -24.29 18.75 15.38
N ASP A 62 -23.16 18.89 14.67
CA ASP A 62 -22.67 20.19 14.21
C ASP A 62 -23.32 20.56 12.86
N PRO A 63 -24.27 21.52 12.82
CA PRO A 63 -24.93 21.92 11.58
C PRO A 63 -24.00 22.65 10.61
N SER A 64 -22.84 23.14 11.06
CA SER A 64 -21.86 23.85 10.23
C SER A 64 -20.42 23.54 10.68
N PRO A 65 -19.89 22.36 10.35
CA PRO A 65 -18.53 21.99 10.72
C PRO A 65 -17.53 23.00 10.15
N THR A 66 -16.81 23.70 11.03
CA THR A 66 -15.73 24.60 10.64
C THR A 66 -14.38 23.97 10.95
N MET A 67 -13.53 23.87 9.92
CA MET A 67 -12.12 23.51 10.10
C MET A 67 -11.25 24.75 9.92
N GLN A 68 -10.21 24.87 10.73
CA GLN A 68 -9.34 26.04 10.74
C GLN A 68 -7.92 25.72 10.28
N TYR A 69 -7.32 26.68 9.60
CA TYR A 69 -5.87 26.75 9.37
C TYR A 69 -5.27 27.65 10.44
N THR A 70 -4.21 27.19 11.13
CA THR A 70 -3.57 27.98 12.18
C THR A 70 -2.53 28.97 11.67
N SER A 71 -2.09 28.84 10.41
CA SER A 71 -1.17 29.77 9.77
C SER A 71 -1.41 29.88 8.26
N PRO A 72 -1.05 31.01 7.61
CA PRO A 72 -1.25 31.18 6.17
C PRO A 72 -0.46 30.17 5.32
N GLN A 73 0.76 29.79 5.75
CA GLN A 73 1.57 28.81 5.01
C GLN A 73 1.03 27.39 5.09
N GLU A 74 0.19 27.07 6.10
CA GLU A 74 -0.39 25.73 6.23
C GLU A 74 -1.20 25.38 4.99
N TYR A 75 -2.01 26.31 4.49
CA TYR A 75 -2.84 26.11 3.30
C TYR A 75 -1.99 25.73 2.08
N LEU A 76 -0.89 26.46 1.85
CA LEU A 76 0.03 26.16 0.75
C LEU A 76 0.66 24.77 0.89
N PHE A 77 1.11 24.40 2.10
CA PHE A 77 1.66 23.07 2.35
C PHE A 77 0.61 21.97 2.22
N THR A 78 -0.64 22.22 2.57
CA THR A 78 -1.77 21.31 2.32
C THR A 78 -1.86 20.99 0.83
N LEU A 79 -1.91 22.02 -0.01
CA LEU A 79 -2.02 21.86 -1.47
C LEU A 79 -0.79 21.13 -2.04
N PHE A 80 0.42 21.46 -1.59
CA PHE A 80 1.63 20.74 -2.00
C PHE A 80 1.59 19.26 -1.59
N ARG A 81 1.17 18.92 -0.37
CA ARG A 81 1.06 17.52 0.10
C ARG A 81 0.07 16.72 -0.74
N ILE A 82 -1.11 17.28 -1.01
CA ILE A 82 -2.10 16.67 -1.89
C ILE A 82 -1.49 16.44 -3.28
N SER A 83 -0.82 17.46 -3.82
CA SER A 83 -0.18 17.39 -5.13
C SER A 83 0.93 16.35 -5.20
N MET A 84 1.69 16.15 -4.13
CA MET A 84 2.69 15.08 -4.05
C MET A 84 2.04 13.69 -4.06
N VAL A 85 0.98 13.47 -3.30
CA VAL A 85 0.30 12.17 -3.21
C VAL A 85 -0.43 11.82 -4.50
N PHE A 86 -1.31 12.70 -4.97
CA PHE A 86 -2.09 12.45 -6.18
C PHE A 86 -1.25 12.64 -7.44
N GLY A 87 -0.23 13.50 -7.41
CA GLY A 87 0.74 13.62 -8.49
C GLY A 87 1.59 12.36 -8.63
N PHE A 88 1.93 11.71 -7.52
CA PHE A 88 2.56 10.38 -7.54
C PHE A 88 1.61 9.35 -8.16
N ALA A 89 0.35 9.32 -7.75
CA ALA A 89 -0.66 8.44 -8.31
C ALA A 89 -0.81 8.60 -9.82
N LEU A 90 -0.85 9.85 -10.30
CA LEU A 90 -0.95 10.17 -11.72
C LEU A 90 0.33 9.83 -12.50
N ALA A 91 1.50 10.02 -11.89
CA ALA A 91 2.79 9.68 -12.49
C ALA A 91 3.12 8.18 -12.39
N PHE A 92 2.40 7.43 -11.55
CA PHE A 92 2.63 6.01 -11.28
C PHE A 92 2.72 5.12 -12.54
N PRO A 93 1.86 5.24 -13.57
CA PRO A 93 2.00 4.44 -14.80
C PRO A 93 3.35 4.70 -15.50
N VAL A 94 3.80 5.95 -15.54
CA VAL A 94 5.09 6.31 -16.16
C VAL A 94 6.25 5.80 -15.30
N ILE A 95 6.18 5.98 -13.98
CA ILE A 95 7.19 5.47 -13.04
C ILE A 95 7.29 3.95 -13.16
N GLY A 96 6.16 3.24 -13.14
CA GLY A 96 6.08 1.79 -13.33
C GLY A 96 6.64 1.35 -14.68
N PHE A 97 6.39 2.12 -15.76
CA PHE A 97 6.96 1.82 -17.07
C PHE A 97 8.49 1.92 -17.07
N GLN A 98 9.05 2.95 -16.46
CA GLN A 98 10.50 3.12 -16.37
C GLN A 98 11.14 2.05 -15.48
N LEU A 99 10.48 1.70 -14.38
CA LEU A 99 10.90 0.60 -13.50
C LEU A 99 10.86 -0.73 -14.23
N TRP A 100 9.79 -1.01 -14.97
CA TRP A 100 9.68 -2.22 -15.79
C TRP A 100 10.79 -2.29 -16.83
N ARG A 101 11.03 -1.20 -17.58
CA ARG A 101 12.07 -1.17 -18.60
C ARG A 101 13.46 -1.38 -17.99
N PHE A 102 13.65 -1.03 -16.71
CA PHE A 102 14.84 -1.34 -15.94
C PHE A 102 14.99 -2.81 -15.56
N VAL A 103 13.91 -3.46 -15.20
CA VAL A 103 13.92 -4.88 -14.80
C VAL A 103 13.88 -5.83 -16.01
N ALA A 104 13.20 -5.45 -17.10
CA ALA A 104 13.01 -6.25 -18.31
C ALA A 104 14.29 -6.79 -19.01
N PRO A 105 15.47 -6.13 -18.95
CA PRO A 105 16.71 -6.69 -19.48
C PRO A 105 17.15 -7.94 -18.70
N GLY A 106 16.84 -8.02 -17.41
CA GLY A 106 17.12 -9.18 -16.56
C GLY A 106 16.10 -10.32 -16.68
N LEU A 107 15.09 -10.18 -17.54
CA LEU A 107 14.00 -11.15 -17.70
C LEU A 107 13.96 -11.75 -19.11
N TYR A 108 13.58 -13.03 -19.20
CA TYR A 108 13.58 -13.81 -20.45
C TYR A 108 12.76 -13.11 -21.56
N ARG A 109 13.29 -13.12 -22.80
CA ARG A 109 12.76 -12.37 -23.96
C ARG A 109 11.28 -12.67 -24.28
N THR A 110 10.80 -13.86 -23.95
CA THR A 110 9.42 -14.33 -24.14
C THR A 110 8.42 -13.79 -23.11
N GLU A 111 8.88 -13.27 -21.97
CA GLU A 111 8.01 -12.78 -20.89
C GLU A 111 7.78 -11.25 -20.94
N LYS A 112 8.45 -10.53 -21.84
CA LYS A 112 8.38 -9.05 -21.92
C LYS A 112 6.98 -8.53 -22.24
N ASN A 113 6.25 -9.20 -23.12
CA ASN A 113 4.87 -8.82 -23.48
C ASN A 113 3.87 -9.10 -22.37
N ALA A 114 4.26 -9.97 -21.45
CA ALA A 114 3.43 -10.43 -20.36
C ALA A 114 3.29 -9.40 -19.24
N PHE A 115 4.14 -8.37 -19.20
CA PHE A 115 4.16 -7.27 -18.21
C PHE A 115 3.31 -6.06 -18.59
N LEU A 116 3.13 -5.82 -19.89
CA LEU A 116 2.41 -4.65 -20.41
C LEU A 116 0.96 -4.52 -19.89
N PRO A 117 0.13 -5.58 -19.84
CA PRO A 117 -1.23 -5.45 -19.29
C PRO A 117 -1.25 -5.18 -17.78
N PHE A 118 -0.29 -5.70 -17.02
CA PHE A 118 -0.20 -5.44 -15.58
C PHE A 118 0.17 -4.00 -15.26
N LEU A 119 1.02 -3.40 -16.09
CA LEU A 119 1.38 -2.00 -15.96
C LEU A 119 0.21 -1.05 -16.22
N VAL A 120 -0.77 -1.47 -17.04
CA VAL A 120 -2.02 -0.73 -17.24
C VAL A 120 -3.04 -1.03 -16.13
N ALA A 121 -2.98 -2.22 -15.52
CA ALA A 121 -3.81 -2.56 -14.36
C ALA A 121 -3.36 -1.83 -13.08
N SER A 122 -2.08 -1.46 -12.99
CA SER A 122 -1.47 -0.86 -11.80
C SER A 122 -2.08 0.51 -11.40
N PRO A 123 -2.36 1.47 -12.31
CA PRO A 123 -3.00 2.73 -11.96
C PRO A 123 -4.45 2.52 -11.55
N LEU A 124 -5.15 1.56 -12.17
CA LEU A 124 -6.51 1.20 -11.78
C LEU A 124 -6.54 0.64 -10.35
N MET A 125 -5.62 -0.27 -10.03
CA MET A 125 -5.49 -0.81 -8.67
C MET A 125 -5.08 0.27 -7.65
N PHE A 126 -4.22 1.22 -8.04
CA PHE A 126 -3.86 2.35 -7.17
C PHE A 126 -5.09 3.20 -6.85
N LEU A 127 -5.87 3.57 -7.88
CA LEU A 127 -7.10 4.35 -7.73
C LEU A 127 -8.15 3.60 -6.90
N LEU A 128 -8.25 2.28 -7.06
CA LEU A 128 -9.13 1.44 -6.27
C LEU A 128 -8.70 1.41 -4.80
N GLY A 129 -7.40 1.27 -4.52
CA GLY A 129 -6.85 1.37 -3.16
C GLY A 129 -7.02 2.75 -2.52
N ALA A 130 -6.81 3.83 -3.30
CA ALA A 130 -7.05 5.20 -2.86
C ALA A 130 -8.53 5.46 -2.54
N SER A 131 -9.43 4.95 -3.38
CA SER A 131 -10.88 5.02 -3.16
C SER A 131 -11.28 4.23 -1.92
N PHE A 132 -10.73 3.04 -1.73
CA PHE A 132 -10.96 2.24 -0.51
C PHE A 132 -10.49 2.97 0.75
N ALA A 133 -9.30 3.58 0.71
CA ALA A 133 -8.79 4.38 1.83
C ALA A 133 -9.74 5.54 2.18
N HIS A 134 -10.18 6.29 1.16
CA HIS A 134 -11.04 7.45 1.37
C HIS A 134 -12.45 7.10 1.86
N PHE A 135 -13.08 6.08 1.26
CA PHE A 135 -14.49 5.75 1.55
C PHE A 135 -14.69 4.75 2.68
N VAL A 136 -13.69 3.93 3.01
CA VAL A 136 -13.82 2.88 4.04
C VAL A 136 -12.92 3.19 5.23
N VAL A 137 -11.64 3.48 5.00
CA VAL A 137 -10.65 3.59 6.08
C VAL A 137 -10.76 4.92 6.81
N THR A 138 -10.83 6.04 6.09
CA THR A 138 -10.98 7.38 6.69
C THR A 138 -12.20 7.47 7.62
N PRO A 139 -13.43 7.10 7.20
CA PRO A 139 -14.58 7.18 8.10
C PRO A 139 -14.46 6.20 9.29
N LEU A 140 -13.91 5.00 9.09
CA LEU A 140 -13.68 4.05 10.17
C LEU A 140 -12.69 4.59 11.22
N ALA A 141 -11.58 5.19 10.77
CA ALA A 141 -10.60 5.82 11.64
C ALA A 141 -11.21 6.99 12.43
N MET A 142 -12.03 7.81 11.76
CA MET A 142 -12.75 8.90 12.45
C MET A 142 -13.76 8.37 13.46
N ALA A 143 -14.56 7.37 13.10
CA ALA A 143 -15.52 6.73 14.02
C ALA A 143 -14.81 6.16 15.26
N PHE A 144 -13.62 5.60 15.10
CA PHE A 144 -12.80 5.14 16.22
C PHE A 144 -12.31 6.30 17.11
N PHE A 145 -11.70 7.34 16.51
CA PHE A 145 -11.21 8.49 17.26
C PHE A 145 -12.32 9.19 18.05
N LEU A 146 -13.51 9.29 17.45
CA LEU A 146 -14.70 9.86 18.07
C LEU A 146 -15.28 8.92 19.14
N GLY A 147 -15.28 7.60 18.90
CA GLY A 147 -15.76 6.62 19.87
C GLY A 147 -15.00 6.65 21.20
N PHE A 148 -13.72 7.04 21.22
CA PHE A 148 -13.00 7.26 22.48
C PHE A 148 -13.54 8.43 23.32
N VAL A 149 -14.10 9.46 22.68
CA VAL A 149 -14.75 10.58 23.38
C VAL A 149 -15.99 10.08 24.12
N ASP A 150 -16.73 9.14 23.54
CA ASP A 150 -17.92 8.55 24.16
C ASP A 150 -17.58 7.43 25.18
N VAL A 151 -16.60 6.57 24.91
CA VAL A 151 -16.22 5.51 25.87
C VAL A 151 -15.60 6.10 27.13
N SER A 152 -14.81 7.17 27.01
CA SER A 152 -14.29 7.88 28.19
C SER A 152 -15.42 8.52 29.01
N SER A 153 -16.44 9.09 28.36
CA SER A 153 -17.59 9.67 29.05
C SER A 153 -18.51 8.63 29.68
N ILE A 154 -18.74 7.47 29.04
CA ILE A 154 -19.50 6.34 29.60
C ILE A 154 -18.74 5.71 30.76
N PHE A 155 -17.43 5.47 30.62
CA PHE A 155 -16.59 4.97 31.70
C PHE A 155 -16.54 5.95 32.87
N ALA A 156 -16.41 7.25 32.62
CA ALA A 156 -16.50 8.29 33.65
C ALA A 156 -17.86 8.29 34.36
N THR A 157 -18.95 8.10 33.62
CA THR A 157 -20.32 8.04 34.19
C THR A 157 -20.51 6.78 35.04
N LEU A 158 -19.98 5.63 34.60
CA LEU A 158 -20.04 4.37 35.33
C LEU A 158 -19.11 4.38 36.56
N VAL A 159 -17.91 4.94 36.47
CA VAL A 159 -17.01 5.11 37.62
C VAL A 159 -17.60 6.12 38.60
N GLY A 160 -18.19 7.22 38.13
CA GLY A 160 -18.92 8.18 38.96
C GLY A 160 -20.13 7.59 39.68
N GLN A 161 -20.75 6.54 39.12
CA GLN A 161 -21.83 5.79 39.80
C GLN A 161 -21.34 4.80 40.86
N VAL A 162 -20.06 4.36 40.81
CA VAL A 162 -19.52 3.32 41.70
C VAL A 162 -18.63 3.90 42.80
N THR A 163 -18.04 5.08 42.59
CA THR A 163 -17.35 5.84 43.64
C THR A 163 -18.17 7.07 44.06
N GLU A 164 -18.90 6.96 45.16
CA GLU A 164 -19.49 8.11 45.84
C GLU A 164 -18.38 9.11 46.23
N GLY A 165 -18.28 10.22 45.50
CA GLY A 165 -17.37 11.32 45.82
C GLY A 165 -16.07 11.39 45.02
N ALA A 166 -15.88 10.60 43.96
CA ALA A 166 -14.83 10.87 43.00
C ALA A 166 -15.21 12.08 42.12
N PRO A 167 -14.29 13.01 41.84
CA PRO A 167 -14.60 14.20 41.04
C PRO A 167 -15.10 13.79 39.64
N MET A 168 -16.35 14.14 39.34
CA MET A 168 -17.03 13.88 38.08
C MET A 168 -16.58 14.86 36.97
N ASP A 169 -15.28 14.93 36.67
CA ASP A 169 -14.74 15.84 35.64
C ASP A 169 -14.27 15.14 34.36
N ALA A 170 -14.75 13.91 34.09
CA ALA A 170 -14.44 13.19 32.85
C ALA A 170 -15.66 13.01 31.92
N THR A 171 -16.63 13.91 31.99
CA THR A 171 -17.49 14.23 30.84
C THR A 171 -16.98 15.56 30.30
N VAL A 172 -16.94 15.76 28.97
CA VAL A 172 -16.64 17.09 28.40
C VAL A 172 -17.55 18.09 29.11
N PRO A 173 -17.01 18.98 29.97
CA PRO A 173 -17.87 19.79 30.79
C PRO A 173 -18.55 20.80 29.88
N ALA A 174 -19.90 20.80 29.87
CA ALA A 174 -20.61 22.04 29.61
C ALA A 174 -20.42 22.93 30.85
N THR A 175 -19.21 23.47 31.02
CA THR A 175 -18.88 24.38 32.12
C THR A 175 -19.63 25.68 31.89
N GLN A 176 -20.59 25.98 32.78
CA GLN A 176 -21.12 27.35 32.91
C GLN A 176 -20.10 28.27 33.62
N GLU A 177 -19.08 27.71 34.28
CA GLU A 177 -17.85 28.41 34.67
C GLU A 177 -16.63 27.52 34.39
N GLY A 178 -15.73 27.98 33.51
CA GLY A 178 -14.55 27.23 33.06
C GLY A 178 -14.29 27.38 31.55
N ILE A 179 -13.14 26.89 31.07
CA ILE A 179 -12.78 26.93 29.65
C ILE A 179 -13.62 25.89 28.90
N ARG A 180 -14.48 26.34 27.98
CA ARG A 180 -15.27 25.47 27.10
C ARG A 180 -14.35 24.78 26.09
N ILE A 181 -14.14 23.48 26.23
CA ILE A 181 -13.39 22.67 25.27
C ILE A 181 -14.30 22.41 24.07
N THR A 182 -14.10 23.17 23.00
CA THR A 182 -14.75 22.97 21.70
C THR A 182 -13.73 22.39 20.73
N PHE A 183 -14.11 21.34 20.02
CA PHE A 183 -13.23 20.73 19.03
C PHE A 183 -13.23 21.58 17.76
N PHE A 184 -12.12 22.31 17.53
CA PHE A 184 -11.85 22.94 16.24
C PHE A 184 -10.89 22.06 15.45
N GLY A 185 -11.43 21.26 14.53
CA GLY A 185 -10.64 20.40 13.66
C GLY A 185 -9.61 21.20 12.86
N LYS A 186 -8.35 20.77 12.88
CA LYS A 186 -7.30 21.33 12.02
C LYS A 186 -7.25 20.57 10.72
N VAL A 187 -7.34 21.29 9.60
CA VAL A 187 -7.34 20.68 8.26
C VAL A 187 -6.09 19.82 8.03
N ASN A 188 -4.90 20.33 8.38
CA ASN A 188 -3.65 19.62 8.13
C ASN A 188 -3.52 18.31 8.90
N GLU A 189 -4.03 18.23 10.13
CA GLU A 189 -3.93 17.01 10.94
C GLU A 189 -4.83 15.91 10.34
N SER A 190 -6.08 16.26 10.04
CA SER A 190 -7.04 15.33 9.47
C SER A 190 -6.64 14.88 8.06
N LEU A 191 -6.05 15.78 7.27
CA LEU A 191 -5.55 15.44 5.94
C LEU A 191 -4.25 14.65 5.98
N ASP A 192 -3.35 14.90 6.92
CA ASP A 192 -2.11 14.12 7.01
C ASP A 192 -2.41 12.64 7.27
N ILE A 193 -3.39 12.35 8.12
CA ILE A 193 -3.88 10.99 8.35
C ILE A 193 -4.50 10.42 7.07
N THR A 194 -5.41 11.17 6.44
CA THR A 194 -6.10 10.73 5.21
C THR A 194 -5.14 10.47 4.05
N LEU A 195 -4.17 11.35 3.82
CA LEU A 195 -3.17 11.23 2.77
C LEU A 195 -2.20 10.06 3.01
N LYS A 196 -1.81 9.81 4.27
CA LYS A 196 -1.02 8.62 4.65
C LYS A 196 -1.79 7.34 4.34
N PHE A 197 -3.08 7.28 4.67
CA PHE A 197 -3.93 6.14 4.30
C PHE A 197 -3.99 5.96 2.79
N ILE A 198 -4.32 7.01 2.03
CA ILE A 198 -4.41 6.93 0.57
C ILE A 198 -3.11 6.39 -0.04
N MET A 199 -1.94 6.89 0.41
CA MET A 199 -0.65 6.40 -0.07
C MET A 199 -0.38 4.96 0.33
N ALA A 200 -0.56 4.62 1.60
CA ALA A 200 -0.28 3.28 2.11
C ALA A 200 -1.16 2.23 1.43
N PHE A 201 -2.46 2.46 1.35
CA PHE A 201 -3.40 1.55 0.70
C PHE A 201 -3.24 1.55 -0.82
N GLY A 202 -3.03 2.70 -1.45
CA GLY A 202 -2.74 2.78 -2.89
C GLY A 202 -1.53 1.92 -3.28
N LEU A 203 -0.50 1.90 -2.43
CA LEU A 203 0.67 1.03 -2.59
C LEU A 203 0.39 -0.43 -2.22
N CYS A 204 -0.38 -0.71 -1.16
CA CYS A 204 -0.75 -2.09 -0.79
C CYS A 204 -1.58 -2.78 -1.88
N PHE A 205 -2.44 -2.04 -2.57
CA PHE A 205 -3.21 -2.56 -3.71
C PHE A 205 -2.33 -2.85 -4.95
N GLN A 206 -1.05 -2.47 -4.93
CA GLN A 206 -0.08 -2.94 -5.92
C GLN A 206 0.45 -4.34 -5.61
N LEU A 207 0.29 -4.87 -4.39
CA LEU A 207 0.77 -6.20 -4.02
C LEU A 207 0.25 -7.30 -4.96
N PRO A 208 -1.06 -7.37 -5.30
CA PRO A 208 -1.55 -8.36 -6.26
C PRO A 208 -0.91 -8.25 -7.63
N VAL A 209 -0.74 -7.02 -8.13
CA VAL A 209 -0.11 -6.78 -9.43
C VAL A 209 1.36 -7.21 -9.40
N LEU A 210 2.09 -6.78 -8.37
CA LEU A 210 3.52 -7.04 -8.21
C LEU A 210 3.82 -8.52 -7.99
N LEU A 211 3.09 -9.19 -7.10
CA LEU A 211 3.28 -10.62 -6.83
C LEU A 211 2.88 -11.48 -8.03
N THR A 212 1.80 -11.12 -8.75
CA THR A 212 1.42 -11.83 -9.97
C THR A 212 2.48 -11.67 -11.06
N LEU A 213 3.09 -10.49 -11.17
CA LEU A 213 4.22 -10.25 -12.08
C LEU A 213 5.45 -11.08 -11.70
N MET A 214 5.81 -11.11 -10.41
CA MET A 214 6.92 -11.92 -9.93
C MET A 214 6.67 -13.42 -10.14
N GLY A 215 5.43 -13.88 -9.94
CA GLY A 215 5.03 -15.25 -10.20
C GLY A 215 5.12 -15.62 -11.68
N LYS A 216 4.68 -14.70 -12.54
CA LYS A 216 4.80 -14.86 -14.00
C LYS A 216 6.25 -14.89 -14.47
N ALA A 217 7.12 -14.13 -13.81
CA ALA A 217 8.57 -14.09 -14.04
C ALA A 217 9.32 -15.32 -13.49
N GLY A 218 8.63 -16.22 -12.79
CA GLY A 218 9.26 -17.37 -12.11
C GLY A 218 10.12 -17.01 -10.90
N LEU A 219 10.09 -15.75 -10.42
CA LEU A 219 10.84 -15.32 -9.24
C LEU A 219 10.19 -15.78 -7.93
N VAL A 220 8.89 -16.06 -7.98
CA VAL A 220 8.08 -16.43 -6.83
C VAL A 220 7.12 -17.54 -7.27
N SER A 221 6.89 -18.52 -6.40
CA SER A 221 5.90 -19.57 -6.66
C SER A 221 4.70 -19.48 -5.71
N SER A 222 3.54 -19.99 -6.13
CA SER A 222 2.35 -20.04 -5.25
C SER A 222 2.59 -20.89 -4.00
N ALA A 223 3.34 -21.99 -4.12
CA ALA A 223 3.78 -22.82 -3.00
C ALA A 223 4.73 -22.05 -2.05
N GLY A 224 5.69 -21.31 -2.59
CA GLY A 224 6.62 -20.49 -1.81
C GLY A 224 5.92 -19.36 -1.05
N LEU A 225 5.02 -18.64 -1.71
CA LEU A 225 4.15 -17.62 -1.09
C LEU A 225 3.28 -18.23 0.03
N GLY A 226 2.81 -19.46 -0.18
CA GLY A 226 2.07 -20.22 0.82
C GLY A 226 2.92 -20.54 2.05
N ALA A 227 4.18 -20.94 1.87
CA ALA A 227 5.08 -21.25 2.97
C ALA A 227 5.43 -20.02 3.83
N VAL A 228 5.51 -18.84 3.22
CA VAL A 228 5.87 -17.59 3.93
C VAL A 228 4.69 -16.82 4.51
N ARG A 229 3.47 -17.38 4.51
CA ARG A 229 2.25 -16.74 5.08
C ARG A 229 2.46 -16.17 6.48
N LYS A 230 3.17 -16.88 7.36
CA LYS A 230 3.46 -16.43 8.73
C LYS A 230 4.31 -15.14 8.77
N TYR A 231 5.23 -14.98 7.82
CA TYR A 231 6.05 -13.76 7.72
C TYR A 231 5.27 -12.61 7.10
N ALA A 232 4.47 -12.91 6.06
CA ALA A 232 3.56 -11.94 5.45
C ALA A 232 2.57 -11.38 6.48
N MET A 233 2.03 -12.24 7.36
CA MET A 233 1.16 -11.82 8.45
C MET A 233 1.81 -10.78 9.37
N VAL A 234 3.05 -11.00 9.79
CA VAL A 234 3.81 -10.05 10.62
C VAL A 234 4.11 -8.76 9.87
N GLY A 235 4.51 -8.85 8.59
CA GLY A 235 4.79 -7.67 7.76
C GLY A 235 3.57 -6.78 7.56
N ILE A 236 2.40 -7.39 7.30
CA ILE A 236 1.13 -6.67 7.14
C ILE A 236 0.68 -6.04 8.47
N LEU A 237 0.85 -6.76 9.59
CA LEU A 237 0.52 -6.22 10.91
C LEU A 237 1.40 -5.01 11.26
N LEU A 238 2.69 -5.07 10.95
CA LEU A 238 3.64 -3.96 11.15
C LEU A 238 3.32 -2.77 10.26
N LEU A 239 2.99 -3.03 8.98
CA LEU A 239 2.54 -1.99 8.07
C LEU A 239 1.25 -1.33 8.58
N ALA A 240 0.27 -2.13 9.04
CA ALA A 240 -0.94 -1.61 9.64
C ALA A 240 -0.61 -0.71 10.84
N ALA A 241 0.24 -1.16 11.76
CA ALA A 241 0.65 -0.37 12.93
C ALA A 241 1.37 0.95 12.61
N ILE A 242 2.06 1.05 11.46
CA ILE A 242 2.68 2.31 11.02
C ILE A 242 1.66 3.26 10.40
N VAL A 243 0.69 2.69 9.68
CA VAL A 243 -0.26 3.43 8.86
C VAL A 243 -1.44 3.91 9.69
N THR A 244 -2.00 3.03 10.52
CA THR A 244 -3.05 3.40 11.48
C THR A 244 -2.43 3.99 12.74
N PRO A 245 -3.16 4.89 13.41
CA PRO A 245 -2.91 5.23 14.80
C PRO A 245 -2.79 3.97 15.67
N PRO A 246 -2.29 4.06 16.92
CA PRO A 246 -2.17 2.91 17.83
C PRO A 246 -3.56 2.44 18.33
N ASP A 247 -4.36 1.94 17.41
CA ASP A 247 -5.68 1.37 17.60
C ASP A 247 -5.71 -0.06 17.10
N VAL A 248 -6.01 -0.99 18.02
CA VAL A 248 -6.09 -2.41 17.73
C VAL A 248 -7.24 -2.75 16.77
N ILE A 249 -8.40 -2.09 16.87
CA ILE A 249 -9.59 -2.44 16.08
C ILE A 249 -9.38 -2.05 14.61
N THR A 250 -9.05 -0.79 14.33
CA THR A 250 -8.75 -0.35 12.95
C THR A 250 -7.54 -1.06 12.39
N GLN A 251 -6.51 -1.36 13.21
CA GLN A 251 -5.35 -2.15 12.79
C GLN A 251 -5.75 -3.58 12.36
N LEU A 252 -6.66 -4.25 13.08
CA LEU A 252 -7.13 -5.60 12.72
C LEU A 252 -8.00 -5.59 11.46
N ILE A 253 -8.84 -4.58 11.27
CA ILE A 253 -9.65 -4.43 10.06
C ILE A 253 -8.75 -4.19 8.85
N LEU A 254 -7.78 -3.27 8.97
CA LEU A 254 -6.79 -3.02 7.93
C LEU A 254 -5.95 -4.27 7.64
N PHE A 255 -5.50 -4.98 8.67
CA PHE A 255 -4.81 -6.25 8.53
C PHE A 255 -5.65 -7.25 7.71
N SER A 256 -6.94 -7.41 8.04
CA SER A 256 -7.84 -8.32 7.33
C SER A 256 -7.93 -7.99 5.84
N VAL A 257 -8.04 -6.70 5.49
CA VAL A 257 -8.13 -6.23 4.10
C VAL A 257 -6.83 -6.54 3.35
N VAL A 258 -5.68 -6.14 3.88
CA VAL A 258 -4.40 -6.31 3.18
C VAL A 258 -3.98 -7.77 3.14
N TYR A 259 -4.29 -8.55 4.18
CA TYR A 259 -4.10 -10.00 4.15
C TYR A 259 -5.01 -10.66 3.10
N GLY A 260 -6.26 -10.21 2.96
CA GLY A 260 -7.15 -10.65 1.89
C GLY A 260 -6.57 -10.37 0.50
N LEU A 261 -5.96 -9.19 0.29
CA LEU A 261 -5.26 -8.89 -0.96
C LEU A 261 -4.06 -9.79 -1.19
N TYR A 262 -3.28 -10.10 -0.16
CA TYR A 262 -2.18 -11.06 -0.25
C TYR A 262 -2.68 -12.45 -0.66
N GLU A 263 -3.78 -12.91 -0.09
CA GLU A 263 -4.40 -14.19 -0.44
C GLU A 263 -4.89 -14.23 -1.89
N ILE A 264 -5.54 -13.16 -2.35
CA ILE A 264 -5.93 -12.96 -3.75
C ILE A 264 -4.69 -13.01 -4.66
N SER A 265 -3.58 -12.43 -4.22
CA SER A 265 -2.32 -12.44 -4.97
C SER A 265 -1.81 -13.87 -5.18
N ILE A 266 -1.87 -14.72 -4.14
CA ILE A 266 -1.48 -16.14 -4.24
C ILE A 266 -2.38 -16.87 -5.24
N LEU A 267 -3.69 -16.61 -5.20
CA LEU A 267 -4.64 -17.21 -6.14
C LEU A 267 -4.33 -16.80 -7.59
N LEU A 268 -4.04 -15.51 -7.83
CA LEU A 268 -3.66 -15.02 -9.15
C LEU A 268 -2.36 -15.66 -9.66
N VAL A 269 -1.34 -15.78 -8.81
CA VAL A 269 -0.08 -16.48 -9.14
C VAL A 269 -0.35 -17.93 -9.53
N ARG A 270 -1.15 -18.66 -8.73
CA ARG A 270 -1.51 -20.06 -9.00
C ARG A 270 -2.26 -20.22 -10.32
N MET A 271 -3.13 -19.28 -10.66
CA MET A 271 -3.83 -19.29 -11.96
C MET A 271 -2.85 -19.09 -13.12
N VAL A 272 -1.85 -18.23 -12.97
CA VAL A 272 -0.81 -17.98 -13.98
C VAL A 272 0.10 -19.20 -14.14
N GLU A 273 0.56 -19.80 -13.04
CA GLU A 273 1.37 -21.03 -13.04
C GLU A 273 0.65 -22.17 -13.77
N LYS A 274 -0.60 -22.46 -13.38
CA LYS A 274 -1.40 -23.53 -14.00
C LYS A 274 -1.56 -23.34 -15.51
N ARG A 275 -1.70 -22.10 -15.97
CA ARG A 275 -1.81 -21.79 -17.40
C ARG A 275 -0.48 -22.01 -18.12
N ARG A 276 0.64 -21.61 -17.52
CA ARG A 276 1.99 -21.85 -18.06
C ARG A 276 2.29 -23.34 -18.19
N GLU A 277 1.97 -24.14 -17.17
CA GLU A 277 2.16 -25.59 -17.24
C GLU A 277 1.30 -26.22 -18.34
N ALA A 278 0.05 -25.77 -18.51
CA ALA A 278 -0.82 -26.27 -19.57
C ALA A 278 -0.26 -25.95 -20.96
N ASP A 279 0.30 -24.75 -21.16
CA ASP A 279 0.94 -24.35 -22.42
C ASP A 279 2.21 -25.17 -22.70
N LEU A 280 3.01 -25.50 -21.67
CA LEU A 280 4.19 -26.37 -21.79
C LEU A 280 3.82 -27.82 -22.11
N ARG A 281 2.77 -28.36 -21.45
CA ARG A 281 2.22 -29.70 -21.74
C ARG A 281 1.70 -29.79 -23.18
N ALA A 282 1.01 -28.75 -23.66
CA ALA A 282 0.55 -28.68 -25.03
C ALA A 282 1.68 -28.64 -26.07
N GLN A 283 2.85 -28.10 -25.70
CA GLN A 283 4.03 -28.06 -26.55
C GLN A 283 4.93 -29.30 -26.43
N GLY A 284 4.57 -30.26 -25.57
CA GLY A 284 5.40 -31.45 -25.31
C GLY A 284 6.74 -31.15 -24.62
N LEU A 285 6.88 -29.96 -24.04
CA LEU A 285 8.09 -29.49 -23.33
C LEU A 285 7.97 -29.64 -21.81
N TRP A 286 6.87 -30.23 -21.34
CA TRP A 286 6.66 -30.49 -19.92
C TRP A 286 7.40 -31.77 -19.53
N VAL A 287 8.43 -31.62 -18.70
CA VAL A 287 9.07 -32.73 -18.01
C VAL A 287 8.46 -32.80 -16.62
N ASP A 288 8.00 -33.97 -16.20
CA ASP A 288 7.49 -34.13 -14.84
C ASP A 288 8.68 -34.09 -13.87
N ASP A 289 8.60 -33.31 -12.79
CA ASP A 289 9.71 -33.20 -11.84
C ASP A 289 10.04 -34.57 -11.19
N SER A 290 9.12 -35.54 -11.25
CA SER A 290 9.34 -36.93 -10.84
C SER A 290 10.20 -37.77 -11.79
N GLU A 291 10.33 -37.40 -13.07
CA GLU A 291 11.19 -38.13 -14.03
C GLU A 291 12.69 -37.88 -13.76
N PHE A 292 13.04 -36.78 -13.07
CA PHE A 292 14.42 -36.50 -12.68
C PHE A 292 14.89 -37.27 -11.42
N GLU A 293 13.96 -37.79 -10.61
CA GLU A 293 14.31 -38.59 -9.41
C GLU A 293 14.55 -40.08 -9.72
N GLU A 294 14.08 -40.59 -10.87
CA GLU A 294 14.26 -42.00 -11.24
C GLU A 294 15.68 -42.33 -11.76
N ASP A 295 16.39 -41.38 -12.36
CA ASP A 295 17.70 -41.62 -13.00
C ASP A 295 18.89 -41.65 -12.02
N ASP A 296 18.71 -41.26 -10.75
CA ASP A 296 19.77 -41.25 -9.72
C ASP A 296 19.78 -42.53 -8.84
N THR A 297 18.89 -43.50 -9.10
CA THR A 297 18.78 -44.75 -8.30
C THR A 297 19.32 -46.00 -9.00
N GLY A 298 20.02 -45.82 -10.12
CA GLY A 298 20.19 -46.85 -11.14
C GLY A 298 21.58 -47.45 -11.36
N GLU A 299 22.54 -47.49 -10.43
CA GLU A 299 23.73 -48.34 -10.62
C GLU A 299 24.51 -48.64 -9.33
N ASP A 300 24.20 -49.75 -8.65
CA ASP A 300 25.19 -50.47 -7.85
C ASP A 300 24.82 -51.97 -7.76
N THR A 301 25.11 -52.72 -8.82
CA THR A 301 25.12 -54.18 -8.77
C THR A 301 26.51 -54.68 -8.38
N PRO A 302 26.70 -55.33 -7.22
CA PRO A 302 27.97 -55.99 -6.92
C PRO A 302 28.01 -57.36 -7.62
N THR A 303 28.83 -57.47 -8.66
CA THR A 303 29.24 -58.76 -9.24
C THR A 303 30.02 -59.55 -8.19
N LYS A 304 29.44 -60.69 -7.77
CA LYS A 304 30.16 -61.78 -7.09
C LYS A 304 31.25 -62.35 -7.99
N THR A 305 32.49 -62.39 -7.50
CA THR A 305 33.36 -63.58 -7.51
C THR A 305 34.47 -63.40 -6.49
#